data_AF-H2BW42-F1
#
_entry.id   AF-H2BW42-F1
#
_cell.length_a   1.000
_cell.length_b   1.000
_cell.length_c   1.000
_cell.angle_alpha   90.00
_cell.angle_beta   90.00
_cell.angle_gamma   90.00
#
_symmetry.space_group_name_H-M   'P 1'
#
loop_
_entity.id
_entity.type
_entity.pdbx_description
1 polymer ?
#
loop_
_entity_poly.entity_id
_entity_poly.type
_entity_poly.pdbx_seq_one_letter_code
_entity_poly.pdbx_strand_id
1 'polypeptide(L)'
;MEKKIHLLVVLIFIGSLFSGCEPAEESFIINEADSLEVTKEEGDFSGKLQDASLPAYFVAQLSLYESTLLNTYTMSLLGRVVKGAGENKTTTFNYRVSGNGVTPQLDSFYLEIPDCAGNLLSWTPRNSSNLQARAIKWNSSISKTGSQDYSVTYAGDVPLGIITATGIRGSIEETAKILGPCKDVFTLSGNVFIDADQDGEKEGGEFGLSGKNVKLLDGDGNEITTISTAADGSYSFMVLNGNYRISISEDFLNDNYYGIGDPNIDLQNITSNKSALNFGYFVNQDNIIYDLENNLLLDTQPTKFWVQEIRNASKKNASYSKGEIAGFLTAIENRLNSPFQFGSDKIRSALSILGNPIKTPFEEFIQQLLTAELNVISGRGVQLSQQERDAFHEALLTYSEGVACRENNQCSAKSIQSSAAATTTKLVSSRDTRMLSSFNGSGGI
;
A
#
# COMPACT_ATOMS: atom_id res chain seq x y z
N MET A 1 61.30 -1.63 -7.60
CA MET A 1 61.51 -1.12 -6.22
C MET A 1 60.64 -2.01 -5.35
N GLU A 2 61.19 -3.04 -4.68
CA GLU A 2 61.90 -2.97 -3.38
C GLU A 2 61.03 -2.33 -2.27
N LYS A 3 60.83 -2.91 -1.07
CA LYS A 3 61.33 -4.11 -0.35
C LYS A 3 60.23 -4.51 0.68
N LYS A 4 59.96 -5.80 1.02
CA LYS A 4 60.58 -6.64 2.09
C LYS A 4 60.56 -5.96 3.50
N ILE A 5 60.29 -6.62 4.64
CA ILE A 5 60.25 -8.05 5.02
C ILE A 5 59.46 -8.31 6.34
N HIS A 6 59.09 -9.56 6.62
CA HIS A 6 58.53 -10.09 7.89
C HIS A 6 59.39 -9.87 9.15
N LEU A 7 58.78 -9.97 10.34
CA LEU A 7 59.38 -10.73 11.44
C LEU A 7 58.33 -11.43 12.33
N LEU A 8 58.62 -12.68 12.70
CA LEU A 8 57.88 -13.58 13.60
C LEU A 8 58.85 -14.00 14.73
N VAL A 9 58.39 -14.19 15.98
CA VAL A 9 59.04 -14.88 17.15
C VAL A 9 58.29 -14.44 18.44
N VAL A 10 58.00 -15.23 19.49
CA VAL A 10 58.05 -16.70 19.79
C VAL A 10 57.14 -17.00 21.02
N LEU A 11 56.77 -18.27 21.24
CA LEU A 11 56.02 -18.80 22.41
C LEU A 11 56.80 -18.75 23.75
N ILE A 12 56.09 -18.88 24.89
CA ILE A 12 56.31 -19.84 26.02
C ILE A 12 55.28 -19.51 27.13
N PHE A 13 54.31 -20.35 27.53
CA PHE A 13 54.29 -21.63 28.28
C PHE A 13 54.10 -21.50 29.81
N ILE A 14 53.23 -22.37 30.38
CA ILE A 14 52.86 -22.61 31.81
C ILE A 14 51.85 -21.58 32.41
N GLY A 15 50.84 -21.92 33.23
CA GLY A 15 50.18 -23.22 33.51
C GLY A 15 49.76 -23.49 34.98
N SER A 16 48.59 -24.13 35.22
CA SER A 16 48.06 -24.69 36.52
C SER A 16 47.81 -23.70 37.70
N LEU A 17 46.97 -23.89 38.74
CA LEU A 17 45.89 -24.84 39.13
C LEU A 17 45.14 -24.29 40.40
N PHE A 18 43.93 -24.81 40.70
CA PHE A 18 43.25 -24.94 42.03
C PHE A 18 42.83 -23.75 42.96
N SER A 19 41.50 -23.57 43.07
CA SER A 19 40.60 -23.54 44.27
C SER A 19 40.84 -22.70 45.55
N GLY A 20 39.75 -22.06 46.03
CA GLY A 20 39.51 -21.54 47.41
C GLY A 20 38.56 -20.32 47.38
N CYS A 21 37.25 -20.36 47.66
CA CYS A 21 36.47 -20.69 48.88
C CYS A 21 36.22 -19.50 49.84
N GLU A 22 35.04 -18.87 49.69
CA GLU A 22 34.16 -18.29 50.75
C GLU A 22 34.54 -16.96 51.48
N PRO A 23 33.63 -16.33 52.28
CA PRO A 23 33.24 -14.95 52.00
C PRO A 23 33.50 -13.94 53.15
N ALA A 24 33.15 -12.67 52.95
CA ALA A 24 32.99 -11.69 54.02
C ALA A 24 31.87 -10.68 53.70
N GLU A 25 31.19 -10.21 54.75
CA GLU A 25 29.91 -9.51 54.70
C GLU A 25 30.02 -7.97 54.59
N GLU A 26 28.92 -7.37 54.16
CA GLU A 26 28.38 -6.04 54.51
C GLU A 26 29.31 -4.84 54.81
N SER A 27 29.14 -3.78 54.01
CA SER A 27 28.82 -2.47 54.61
C SER A 27 27.85 -1.69 53.72
N PHE A 28 26.69 -1.34 54.28
CA PHE A 28 25.63 -0.58 53.63
C PHE A 28 25.88 0.91 53.87
N ILE A 29 26.08 1.71 52.82
CA ILE A 29 25.98 3.18 52.89
C ILE A 29 25.05 3.61 51.75
N ILE A 30 23.87 4.11 52.13
CA ILE A 30 22.94 4.77 51.22
C ILE A 30 23.29 6.26 51.22
N ASN A 31 23.47 6.85 50.05
CA ASN A 31 23.26 8.29 49.84
C ASN A 31 22.34 8.44 48.63
N GLU A 32 21.38 9.34 48.72
CA GLU A 32 20.26 9.46 47.80
C GLU A 32 20.62 10.10 46.45
N ALA A 33 19.76 9.80 45.47
CA ALA A 33 19.51 10.58 44.25
C ALA A 33 20.64 10.70 43.22
N ASP A 34 20.65 9.77 42.27
CA ASP A 34 20.63 10.17 40.85
C ASP A 34 19.80 9.18 39.99
N SER A 35 19.19 9.72 38.94
CA SER A 35 18.64 9.08 37.73
C SER A 35 18.35 7.57 37.73
N LEU A 36 17.05 7.23 37.83
CA LEU A 36 16.52 6.01 37.22
C LEU A 36 16.57 6.15 35.69
N GLU A 37 17.69 5.75 35.07
CA GLU A 37 17.68 5.38 33.65
C GLU A 37 16.75 4.19 33.46
N VAL A 38 15.54 4.45 32.97
CA VAL A 38 14.69 3.39 32.41
C VAL A 38 15.35 2.94 31.11
N THR A 39 16.20 1.93 31.22
CA THR A 39 16.68 1.18 30.06
C THR A 39 15.45 0.58 29.37
N LYS A 40 15.02 1.20 28.27
CA LYS A 40 14.25 0.50 27.24
C LYS A 40 15.14 -0.64 26.77
N GLU A 41 14.87 -1.84 27.26
CA GLU A 41 15.20 -3.02 26.47
C GLU A 41 14.41 -2.91 25.17
N GLU A 42 15.10 -2.60 24.07
CA GLU A 42 14.59 -2.81 22.72
C GLU A 42 14.43 -4.32 22.53
N GLY A 43 13.32 -4.84 23.05
CA GLY A 43 13.00 -6.25 23.01
C GLY A 43 12.90 -6.72 21.56
N ASP A 44 13.62 -7.79 21.22
CA ASP A 44 13.58 -8.41 19.90
C ASP A 44 12.15 -8.81 19.51
N PHE A 45 11.50 -7.98 18.68
CA PHE A 45 10.11 -8.15 18.26
C PHE A 45 9.89 -9.35 17.32
N SER A 46 10.97 -9.94 16.76
CA SER A 46 10.89 -10.99 15.72
C SER A 46 10.16 -12.26 16.17
N GLY A 47 10.11 -12.53 17.48
CA GLY A 47 9.47 -13.72 18.05
C GLY A 47 7.96 -13.60 18.36
N LYS A 48 7.45 -12.39 18.66
CA LYS A 48 6.09 -12.22 19.21
C LYS A 48 5.03 -11.90 18.16
N LEU A 49 5.42 -11.18 17.11
CA LEU A 49 4.56 -10.68 16.04
C LEU A 49 4.88 -11.41 14.73
N GLN A 50 4.84 -12.75 14.74
CA GLN A 50 5.08 -13.59 13.57
C GLN A 50 3.92 -13.52 12.57
N ASP A 51 3.79 -12.36 11.93
CA ASP A 51 2.99 -12.15 10.73
C ASP A 51 3.80 -11.26 9.77
N ALA A 52 4.63 -11.92 8.96
CA ALA A 52 5.49 -11.28 7.97
C ALA A 52 4.73 -10.59 6.83
N SER A 53 3.38 -10.61 6.84
CA SER A 53 2.54 -9.87 5.91
C SER A 53 2.15 -8.47 6.40
N LEU A 54 2.36 -8.15 7.68
CA LEU A 54 2.00 -6.84 8.24
C LEU A 54 3.03 -5.75 7.84
N PRO A 55 2.59 -4.58 7.33
CA PRO A 55 3.47 -3.45 7.09
C PRO A 55 4.13 -2.94 8.38
N ALA A 56 5.41 -2.55 8.30
CA ALA A 56 6.19 -2.12 9.48
C ALA A 56 5.57 -0.94 10.23
N TYR A 57 4.96 0.02 9.52
CA TYR A 57 4.26 1.16 10.14
C TYR A 57 3.05 0.70 10.97
N PHE A 58 2.36 -0.36 10.54
CA PHE A 58 1.20 -0.91 11.22
C PHE A 58 1.62 -1.78 12.42
N VAL A 59 2.73 -2.52 12.29
CA VAL A 59 3.38 -3.20 13.43
C VAL A 59 3.76 -2.20 14.52
N ALA A 60 4.27 -1.01 14.15
CA ALA A 60 4.56 0.06 15.11
C ALA A 60 3.29 0.61 15.81
N GLN A 61 2.14 0.69 15.14
CA GLN A 61 0.88 1.03 15.79
C GLN A 61 0.40 -0.06 16.76
N LEU A 62 0.52 -1.34 16.37
CA LEU A 62 0.14 -2.48 17.22
C LEU A 62 1.02 -2.59 18.47
N SER A 63 2.31 -2.25 18.39
CA SER A 63 3.25 -2.38 19.52
C SER A 63 2.90 -1.47 20.70
N LEU A 64 2.20 -0.36 20.46
CA LEU A 64 1.65 0.53 21.50
C LEU A 64 0.66 -0.18 22.45
N TYR A 65 0.11 -1.33 22.03
CA TYR A 65 -0.86 -2.12 22.78
C TYR A 65 -0.29 -3.46 23.25
N GLU A 66 1.01 -3.73 23.12
CA GLU A 66 1.63 -4.97 23.61
C GLU A 66 1.53 -5.13 25.13
N SER A 67 1.52 -4.01 25.86
CA SER A 67 1.36 -3.99 27.31
C SER A 67 0.52 -2.79 27.73
N THR A 68 -0.38 -2.98 28.68
CA THR A 68 -1.33 -1.97 29.14
C THR A 68 -1.52 -2.04 30.65
N LEU A 69 -1.93 -0.93 31.26
CA LEU A 69 -2.21 -0.86 32.70
C LEU A 69 -3.71 -1.01 32.99
N LEU A 70 -4.03 -2.02 33.77
CA LEU A 70 -5.26 -2.15 34.54
C LEU A 70 -4.97 -1.62 35.96
N ASN A 71 -4.64 -0.33 36.03
CA ASN A 71 -4.22 0.42 37.23
C ASN A 71 -3.01 -0.21 37.94
N THR A 72 -3.24 -0.98 39.02
CA THR A 72 -2.15 -1.63 39.78
C THR A 72 -1.66 -2.94 39.15
N TYR A 73 -2.24 -3.34 38.02
CA TYR A 73 -1.88 -4.54 37.27
C TYR A 73 -1.41 -4.17 35.86
N THR A 74 -0.29 -4.76 35.45
CA THR A 74 0.15 -4.72 34.05
C THR A 74 -0.35 -5.98 33.35
N MET A 75 -1.01 -5.81 32.21
CA MET A 75 -1.33 -6.90 31.29
C MET A 75 -0.43 -6.79 30.05
N SER A 76 0.15 -7.89 29.60
CA SER A 76 1.01 -7.92 28.40
C SER A 76 0.71 -9.13 27.52
N LEU A 77 0.80 -8.96 26.20
CA LEU A 77 0.84 -10.07 25.24
C LEU A 77 2.22 -10.74 25.29
N LEU A 78 2.25 -12.04 25.60
CA LEU A 78 3.45 -12.86 25.58
C LEU A 78 3.78 -13.33 24.15
N GLY A 79 2.76 -13.55 23.31
CA GLY A 79 2.93 -13.85 21.89
C GLY A 79 1.72 -14.52 21.24
N ARG A 80 1.65 -14.41 19.91
CA ARG A 80 0.69 -15.09 19.03
C ARG A 80 1.36 -16.31 18.41
N VAL A 81 0.72 -17.47 18.48
CA VAL A 81 1.25 -18.75 17.96
C VAL A 81 0.22 -19.38 17.02
N VAL A 82 0.56 -19.49 15.74
CA VAL A 82 -0.23 -20.23 14.74
C VAL A 82 0.33 -21.65 14.60
N LYS A 83 -0.54 -22.66 14.60
CA LYS A 83 -0.18 -24.07 14.39
C LYS A 83 -1.10 -24.71 13.36
N GLY A 84 -0.68 -25.83 12.78
CA GLY A 84 -1.46 -26.56 11.77
C GLY A 84 -1.33 -25.99 10.36
N ALA A 85 -2.09 -26.56 9.42
CA ALA A 85 -2.08 -26.19 8.01
C ALA A 85 -3.49 -26.30 7.41
N GLY A 86 -3.77 -25.48 6.39
CA GLY A 86 -5.09 -25.39 5.77
C GLY A 86 -6.19 -25.06 6.77
N GLU A 87 -7.33 -25.74 6.66
CA GLU A 87 -8.50 -25.57 7.53
C GLU A 87 -8.25 -25.99 8.99
N ASN A 88 -7.24 -26.83 9.24
CA ASN A 88 -6.84 -27.27 10.58
C ASN A 88 -5.87 -26.30 11.28
N LYS A 89 -5.73 -25.07 10.79
CA LYS A 89 -4.99 -24.03 11.52
C LYS A 89 -5.66 -23.72 12.86
N THR A 90 -4.85 -23.40 13.87
CA THR A 90 -5.30 -22.82 15.13
C THR A 90 -4.39 -21.68 15.53
N THR A 91 -4.96 -20.64 16.14
CA THR A 91 -4.22 -19.48 16.63
C THR A 91 -4.39 -19.33 18.14
N THR A 92 -3.28 -19.39 18.88
CA THR A 92 -3.25 -19.15 20.33
C THR A 92 -2.64 -17.79 20.65
N PHE A 93 -3.37 -16.96 21.38
CA PHE A 93 -2.85 -15.74 21.99
C PHE A 93 -2.52 -16.02 23.45
N ASN A 94 -1.32 -15.65 23.89
CA ASN A 94 -0.83 -15.87 25.25
C ASN A 94 -0.59 -14.53 25.94
N TYR A 95 -1.00 -14.41 27.18
CA TYR A 95 -1.00 -13.18 27.96
C TYR A 95 -0.45 -13.40 29.37
N ARG A 96 0.05 -12.33 29.99
CA ARG A 96 0.41 -12.28 31.40
C ARG A 96 -0.28 -11.11 32.07
N VAL A 97 -0.82 -11.31 33.27
CA VAL A 97 -1.32 -10.24 34.13
C VAL A 97 -0.54 -10.28 35.44
N SER A 98 0.11 -9.17 35.82
CA SER A 98 0.99 -9.08 36.99
C SER A 98 0.70 -7.85 37.83
N GLY A 99 0.64 -8.00 39.15
CA GLY A 99 0.46 -6.88 40.07
C GLY A 99 1.76 -6.14 40.38
N ASN A 100 1.68 -4.81 40.57
CA ASN A 100 2.82 -3.92 40.82
C ASN A 100 3.16 -3.71 42.32
N GLY A 101 2.57 -4.52 43.21
CA GLY A 101 2.75 -4.46 44.67
C GLY A 101 1.72 -3.61 45.43
N VAL A 102 0.90 -2.82 44.72
CA VAL A 102 -0.09 -1.90 45.30
C VAL A 102 -1.45 -2.60 45.49
N THR A 103 -2.10 -2.32 46.62
CA THR A 103 -3.44 -2.84 46.97
C THR A 103 -4.57 -2.04 46.30
N PRO A 104 -5.77 -2.62 46.09
CA PRO A 104 -6.19 -3.99 46.41
C PRO A 104 -5.69 -5.05 45.42
N GLN A 105 -5.95 -6.33 45.72
CA GLN A 105 -5.70 -7.44 44.80
C GLN A 105 -6.64 -7.39 43.58
N LEU A 106 -6.31 -8.12 42.50
CA LEU A 106 -7.24 -8.37 41.40
C LEU A 106 -8.18 -9.52 41.80
N ASP A 107 -9.49 -9.31 41.77
CA ASP A 107 -10.48 -10.32 42.18
C ASP A 107 -11.01 -11.12 40.98
N SER A 108 -11.19 -10.48 39.83
CA SER A 108 -11.47 -11.18 38.58
C SER A 108 -10.96 -10.41 37.35
N PHE A 109 -10.77 -11.16 36.27
CA PHE A 109 -10.21 -10.69 35.01
C PHE A 109 -11.10 -11.13 33.84
N TYR A 110 -11.32 -10.26 32.87
CA TYR A 110 -12.05 -10.54 31.65
C TYR A 110 -11.18 -10.27 30.44
N LEU A 111 -11.35 -11.10 29.42
CA LEU A 111 -10.78 -10.86 28.10
C LEU A 111 -11.86 -10.99 27.02
N GLU A 112 -11.99 -9.97 26.17
CA GLU A 112 -12.95 -9.93 25.06
C GLU A 112 -12.66 -11.01 24.01
N ILE A 113 -13.74 -11.60 23.49
CA ILE A 113 -13.78 -12.47 22.31
C ILE A 113 -14.51 -11.71 21.19
N PRO A 114 -13.79 -11.23 20.16
CA PRO A 114 -14.42 -10.56 19.02
C PRO A 114 -14.92 -11.56 17.97
N ASP A 115 -15.95 -11.20 17.19
CA ASP A 115 -16.53 -12.09 16.16
C ASP A 115 -15.52 -12.50 15.10
N CYS A 116 -14.61 -11.59 14.74
CA CYS A 116 -13.57 -11.83 13.73
C CYS A 116 -12.64 -13.00 14.08
N ALA A 117 -12.59 -13.42 15.35
CA ALA A 117 -11.77 -14.54 15.80
C ALA A 117 -12.43 -15.91 15.52
N GLY A 118 -13.70 -15.91 15.09
CA GLY A 118 -14.43 -17.13 14.75
C GLY A 118 -14.58 -18.08 15.94
N ASN A 119 -14.35 -19.37 15.69
CA ASN A 119 -14.63 -20.43 16.66
C ASN A 119 -13.58 -20.49 17.77
N LEU A 120 -13.98 -20.14 18.99
CA LEU A 120 -13.20 -20.37 20.21
C LEU A 120 -13.06 -21.88 20.50
N LEU A 121 -11.83 -22.38 20.60
CA LEU A 121 -11.54 -23.80 20.84
C LEU A 121 -11.20 -24.08 22.31
N SER A 122 -10.33 -23.29 22.92
CA SER A 122 -9.87 -23.52 24.30
C SER A 122 -9.33 -22.26 24.95
N TRP A 123 -9.23 -22.29 26.29
CA TRP A 123 -8.59 -21.24 27.06
C TRP A 123 -8.04 -21.77 28.40
N THR A 124 -7.03 -21.07 28.93
CA THR A 124 -6.27 -21.45 30.13
C THR A 124 -6.10 -20.24 31.05
N PRO A 125 -6.17 -20.40 32.39
CA PRO A 125 -6.61 -21.58 33.13
C PRO A 125 -8.09 -21.90 32.87
N ARG A 126 -8.49 -23.18 32.89
CA ARG A 126 -9.90 -23.56 32.72
C ARG A 126 -10.67 -23.57 34.04
N ASN A 127 -10.00 -23.91 35.13
CA ASN A 127 -10.57 -23.88 36.48
C ASN A 127 -10.91 -22.43 36.88
N SER A 128 -12.01 -22.25 37.63
CA SER A 128 -12.51 -20.93 38.06
C SER A 128 -12.77 -19.92 36.93
N SER A 129 -12.93 -20.40 35.70
CA SER A 129 -13.24 -19.57 34.52
C SER A 129 -14.60 -19.91 33.92
N ASN A 130 -15.25 -18.93 33.31
CA ASN A 130 -16.51 -19.12 32.60
C ASN A 130 -16.65 -18.15 31.42
N LEU A 131 -17.25 -18.63 30.33
CA LEU A 131 -17.61 -17.80 29.19
C LEU A 131 -18.82 -16.93 29.56
N GLN A 132 -18.75 -15.63 29.35
CA GLN A 132 -19.84 -14.67 29.57
C GLN A 132 -20.13 -13.91 28.28
N ALA A 133 -21.15 -14.35 27.55
CA ALA A 133 -21.54 -13.86 26.21
C ALA A 133 -20.38 -13.85 25.20
N ARG A 134 -19.50 -12.84 25.28
CA ARG A 134 -18.39 -12.55 24.37
C ARG A 134 -17.12 -12.16 25.10
N ALA A 135 -16.95 -12.62 26.34
CA ALA A 135 -15.71 -12.50 27.08
C ALA A 135 -15.46 -13.77 27.89
N ILE A 136 -14.19 -14.10 28.12
CA ILE A 136 -13.79 -15.12 29.08
C ILE A 136 -13.57 -14.43 30.42
N LYS A 137 -14.33 -14.80 31.45
CA LYS A 137 -14.10 -14.37 32.82
C LYS A 137 -13.27 -15.40 33.56
N TRP A 138 -12.21 -14.97 34.23
CA TRP A 138 -11.49 -15.71 35.25
C TRP A 138 -11.80 -15.11 36.62
N ASN A 139 -12.28 -15.94 37.54
CA ASN A 139 -12.67 -15.56 38.91
C ASN A 139 -11.57 -15.91 39.95
N SER A 140 -10.38 -16.29 39.48
CA SER A 140 -9.21 -16.49 40.33
C SER A 140 -8.59 -15.15 40.65
N SER A 141 -8.40 -14.84 41.94
CA SER A 141 -7.72 -13.62 42.33
C SER A 141 -6.22 -13.70 42.06
N ILE A 142 -5.62 -12.57 41.66
CA ILE A 142 -4.17 -12.40 41.57
C ILE A 142 -3.77 -11.48 42.72
N SER A 143 -2.85 -11.93 43.59
CA SER A 143 -2.36 -11.09 44.69
C SER A 143 -1.63 -9.84 44.17
N LYS A 144 -1.44 -8.83 45.01
CA LYS A 144 -0.81 -7.55 44.62
C LYS A 144 0.60 -7.67 44.04
N THR A 145 1.34 -8.73 44.36
CA THR A 145 2.67 -9.07 43.80
C THR A 145 2.64 -10.35 42.96
N GLY A 146 1.45 -10.88 42.68
CA GLY A 146 1.25 -12.10 41.92
C GLY A 146 1.30 -11.87 40.42
N SER A 147 1.51 -12.95 39.68
CA SER A 147 1.46 -12.97 38.22
C SER A 147 0.74 -14.24 37.76
N GLN A 148 -0.07 -14.15 36.71
CA GLN A 148 -0.77 -15.28 36.12
C GLN A 148 -0.73 -15.19 34.59
N ASP A 149 -0.39 -16.31 33.96
CA ASP A 149 -0.44 -16.48 32.50
C ASP A 149 -1.80 -17.01 32.06
N TYR A 150 -2.28 -16.49 30.94
CA TYR A 150 -3.54 -16.85 30.31
C TYR A 150 -3.30 -17.20 28.84
N SER A 151 -4.11 -18.10 28.28
CA SER A 151 -4.10 -18.37 26.85
C SER A 151 -5.51 -18.52 26.30
N VAL A 152 -5.72 -18.08 25.06
CA VAL A 152 -6.97 -18.23 24.33
C VAL A 152 -6.67 -18.74 22.93
N THR A 153 -7.30 -19.85 22.53
CA THR A 153 -7.07 -20.51 21.24
C THR A 153 -8.32 -20.54 20.39
N TYR A 154 -8.18 -20.10 19.15
CA TYR A 154 -9.22 -20.05 18.13
C TYR A 154 -8.91 -21.01 16.97
N ALA A 155 -9.93 -21.40 16.23
CA ALA A 155 -9.78 -22.09 14.95
C ALA A 155 -9.35 -21.09 13.86
N GLY A 156 -8.60 -21.58 12.88
CA GLY A 156 -8.09 -20.78 11.76
C GLY A 156 -6.85 -19.94 12.10
N ASP A 157 -6.50 -19.10 11.13
CA ASP A 157 -5.42 -18.10 11.21
C ASP A 157 -6.05 -16.75 11.61
N VAL A 158 -6.03 -16.42 12.90
CA VAL A 158 -6.69 -15.22 13.42
C VAL A 158 -5.66 -14.08 13.49
N PRO A 159 -5.77 -13.01 12.68
CA PRO A 159 -4.76 -11.97 12.63
C PRO A 159 -4.71 -11.15 13.93
N LEU A 160 -3.69 -10.30 14.06
CA LEU A 160 -3.57 -9.35 15.17
C LEU A 160 -4.62 -8.25 15.07
N GLY A 161 -4.98 -7.68 16.22
CA GLY A 161 -5.89 -6.54 16.38
C GLY A 161 -5.99 -6.16 17.84
N ILE A 162 -6.83 -5.19 18.20
CA ILE A 162 -6.96 -4.67 19.56
C ILE A 162 -8.27 -5.13 20.19
N ILE A 163 -8.17 -5.76 21.35
CA ILE A 163 -9.32 -6.20 22.16
C ILE A 163 -9.37 -5.46 23.49
N THR A 164 -10.52 -5.59 24.16
CA THR A 164 -10.74 -5.02 25.50
C THR A 164 -10.43 -6.07 26.57
N ALA A 165 -9.65 -5.68 27.56
CA ALA A 165 -9.43 -6.42 28.80
C ALA A 165 -10.08 -5.67 29.96
N THR A 166 -10.63 -6.39 30.94
CA THR A 166 -11.24 -5.78 32.14
C THR A 166 -10.69 -6.39 33.41
N GLY A 167 -10.27 -5.57 34.36
CA GLY A 167 -9.95 -5.98 35.72
C GLY A 167 -11.05 -5.54 36.70
N ILE A 168 -11.40 -6.40 37.65
CA ILE A 168 -12.30 -6.06 38.77
C ILE A 168 -11.55 -6.16 40.10
N ARG A 169 -11.68 -5.12 40.94
CA ARG A 169 -11.17 -5.06 42.31
C ARG A 169 -12.24 -4.52 43.25
N GLY A 170 -12.78 -5.37 44.12
CA GLY A 170 -13.98 -5.07 44.91
C GLY A 170 -15.16 -4.71 44.00
N SER A 171 -15.63 -3.46 44.11
CA SER A 171 -16.70 -2.90 43.28
C SER A 171 -16.20 -2.04 42.11
N ILE A 172 -14.89 -1.95 41.90
CA ILE A 172 -14.28 -1.16 40.83
C ILE A 172 -14.05 -2.06 39.62
N GLU A 173 -14.56 -1.63 38.46
CA GLU A 173 -14.32 -2.24 37.15
C GLU A 173 -13.46 -1.28 36.30
N GLU A 174 -12.37 -1.78 35.73
CA GLU A 174 -11.44 -1.00 34.90
C GLU A 174 -11.19 -1.71 33.58
N THR A 175 -11.29 -0.97 32.48
CA THR A 175 -11.05 -1.50 31.13
C THR A 175 -9.76 -0.92 30.54
N ALA A 176 -9.08 -1.73 29.73
CA ALA A 176 -7.92 -1.32 28.95
C ALA A 176 -7.93 -1.96 27.56
N LYS A 177 -7.28 -1.32 26.60
CA LYS A 177 -7.03 -1.86 25.27
C LYS A 177 -5.70 -2.64 25.27
N ILE A 178 -5.70 -3.84 24.70
CA ILE A 178 -4.55 -4.73 24.60
C ILE A 178 -4.53 -5.41 23.22
N LEU A 179 -3.33 -5.65 22.70
CA LEU A 179 -3.09 -6.42 21.48
C LEU A 179 -3.58 -7.87 21.63
N GLY A 180 -4.29 -8.37 20.63
CA GLY A 180 -4.96 -9.68 20.64
C GLY A 180 -5.54 -10.03 19.25
N PRO A 181 -6.67 -10.74 19.17
CA PRO A 181 -7.27 -11.15 17.90
C PRO A 181 -8.02 -10.00 17.19
N CYS A 182 -7.60 -9.69 15.97
CA CYS A 182 -8.33 -9.16 14.79
C CYS A 182 -9.32 -7.97 14.88
N LYS A 183 -9.68 -7.49 16.07
CA LYS A 183 -10.67 -6.43 16.29
C LYS A 183 -10.02 -5.04 16.13
N ASP A 184 -10.83 -4.03 15.83
CA ASP A 184 -10.41 -2.63 15.73
C ASP A 184 -9.28 -2.41 14.70
N VAL A 185 -9.17 -3.30 13.71
CA VAL A 185 -8.28 -3.21 12.54
C VAL A 185 -9.13 -3.02 11.29
N PHE A 186 -8.77 -2.04 10.46
CA PHE A 186 -9.52 -1.68 9.26
C PHE A 186 -8.60 -1.40 8.08
N THR A 187 -9.15 -1.47 6.87
CA THR A 187 -8.50 -1.06 5.63
C THR A 187 -9.09 0.26 5.14
N LEU A 188 -8.23 1.21 4.81
CA LEU A 188 -8.55 2.42 4.06
C LEU A 188 -7.98 2.26 2.65
N SER A 189 -8.78 2.44 1.61
CA SER A 189 -8.36 2.25 0.22
C SER A 189 -9.04 3.20 -0.75
N GLY A 190 -8.40 3.41 -1.89
CA GLY A 190 -8.92 4.23 -2.97
C GLY A 190 -8.00 4.19 -4.17
N ASN A 191 -8.20 5.14 -5.07
CA ASN A 191 -7.43 5.24 -6.29
C ASN A 191 -6.93 6.68 -6.53
N VAL A 192 -5.79 6.77 -7.21
CA VAL A 192 -5.31 7.98 -7.87
C VAL A 192 -5.42 7.73 -9.36
N PHE A 193 -6.05 8.62 -10.13
CA PHE A 193 -6.42 8.32 -11.51
C PHE A 193 -6.62 9.60 -12.35
N ILE A 194 -6.65 9.43 -13.67
CA ILE A 194 -7.18 10.45 -14.57
C ILE A 194 -8.70 10.29 -14.59
N ASP A 195 -9.33 11.15 -13.80
CA ASP A 195 -10.76 11.44 -13.82
C ASP A 195 -11.02 12.21 -15.11
N ALA A 196 -11.85 11.66 -16.00
CA ALA A 196 -12.05 12.13 -17.35
C ALA A 196 -13.39 12.87 -17.56
N ASP A 197 -14.34 12.72 -16.63
CA ASP A 197 -15.69 13.31 -16.70
C ASP A 197 -16.12 14.17 -15.49
N GLN A 198 -15.23 14.31 -14.50
CA GLN A 198 -15.24 15.23 -13.36
C GLN A 198 -16.16 14.85 -12.18
N ASP A 199 -16.46 13.56 -12.00
CA ASP A 199 -17.33 13.11 -10.91
C ASP A 199 -16.60 12.65 -9.61
N GLY A 200 -15.28 12.37 -9.68
CA GLY A 200 -14.43 12.00 -8.55
C GLY A 200 -14.52 10.53 -8.09
N GLU A 201 -15.39 9.72 -8.70
CA GLU A 201 -15.33 8.27 -8.61
C GLU A 201 -14.38 7.70 -9.67
N LYS A 202 -14.03 6.40 -9.58
CA LYS A 202 -13.15 5.76 -10.58
C LYS A 202 -13.88 4.65 -11.32
N GLU A 203 -14.22 4.93 -12.57
CA GLU A 203 -14.97 4.02 -13.42
C GLU A 203 -14.08 3.00 -14.16
N GLY A 204 -14.72 1.92 -14.61
CA GLY A 204 -14.12 0.98 -15.55
C GLY A 204 -13.89 1.64 -16.90
N GLY A 205 -12.68 2.13 -17.15
CA GLY A 205 -12.30 2.91 -18.33
C GLY A 205 -11.32 4.02 -18.00
N GLU A 206 -11.27 4.44 -16.74
CA GLU A 206 -10.37 5.46 -16.25
C GLU A 206 -9.04 4.89 -15.76
N PHE A 207 -7.96 5.56 -16.13
CA PHE A 207 -6.62 5.08 -15.89
C PHE A 207 -6.12 5.45 -14.50
N GLY A 208 -5.68 4.46 -13.73
CA GLY A 208 -5.07 4.70 -12.43
C GLY A 208 -3.60 5.07 -12.51
N LEU A 209 -3.26 6.25 -11.99
CA LEU A 209 -1.92 6.81 -11.98
C LEU A 209 -1.01 6.02 -11.03
N SER A 210 -0.07 5.28 -11.61
CA SER A 210 0.94 4.45 -10.91
C SER A 210 2.08 5.26 -10.29
N GLY A 211 2.70 4.72 -9.24
CA GLY A 211 3.92 5.26 -8.62
C GLY A 211 3.73 6.55 -7.83
N LYS A 212 2.49 6.89 -7.46
CA LYS A 212 2.14 8.17 -6.85
C LYS A 212 2.14 8.10 -5.34
N ASN A 213 2.80 9.07 -4.69
CA ASN A 213 3.02 9.07 -3.25
C ASN A 213 1.76 9.54 -2.50
N VAL A 214 1.06 8.59 -1.90
CA VAL A 214 -0.07 8.80 -1.00
C VAL A 214 0.41 8.63 0.43
N LYS A 215 0.11 9.63 1.27
CA LYS A 215 0.48 9.70 2.68
C LYS A 215 -0.70 9.30 3.55
N LEU A 216 -0.40 8.57 4.63
CA LEU A 216 -1.29 8.38 5.76
C LEU A 216 -0.76 9.21 6.93
N LEU A 217 -1.62 10.04 7.52
CA LEU A 217 -1.35 10.84 8.70
C LEU A 217 -2.32 10.48 9.83
N ASP A 218 -1.88 10.65 11.08
CA ASP A 218 -2.73 10.49 12.26
C ASP A 218 -3.70 11.68 12.44
N GLY A 219 -4.56 11.60 13.46
CA GLY A 219 -5.52 12.65 13.79
C GLY A 219 -4.92 13.97 14.29
N ASP A 220 -3.63 13.99 14.64
CA ASP A 220 -2.89 15.19 15.05
C ASP A 220 -2.11 15.81 13.87
N GLY A 221 -2.09 15.13 12.71
CA GLY A 221 -1.42 15.57 11.49
C GLY A 221 0.02 15.10 11.34
N ASN A 222 0.49 14.13 12.13
CA ASN A 222 1.82 13.54 11.95
C ASN A 222 1.78 12.46 10.86
N GLU A 223 2.81 12.39 10.01
CA GLU A 223 2.93 11.35 9.00
C GLU A 223 3.21 9.98 9.64
N ILE A 224 2.34 9.00 9.39
CA ILE A 224 2.51 7.60 9.78
C ILE A 224 3.37 6.88 8.74
N THR A 225 3.05 7.06 7.46
CA THR A 225 3.73 6.41 6.34
C THR A 225 3.36 7.07 5.01
N THR A 226 4.20 6.86 3.99
CA THR A 226 3.91 7.14 2.58
C THR A 226 4.02 5.84 1.78
N ILE A 227 3.08 5.59 0.87
CA ILE A 227 3.12 4.49 -0.09
C ILE A 227 3.00 5.02 -1.51
N SER A 228 3.58 4.32 -2.48
CA SER A 228 3.35 4.58 -3.90
C SER A 228 2.17 3.75 -4.42
N THR A 229 1.29 4.35 -5.22
CA THR A 229 0.19 3.63 -5.88
C THR A 229 0.68 2.49 -6.76
N ALA A 230 -0.14 1.43 -6.84
CA ALA A 230 0.08 0.29 -7.72
C ALA A 230 -0.10 0.66 -9.21
N ALA A 231 0.20 -0.29 -10.10
CA ALA A 231 0.12 -0.11 -11.55
C ALA A 231 -1.26 0.34 -12.08
N ASP A 232 -2.34 0.03 -11.35
CA ASP A 232 -3.72 0.44 -11.64
C ASP A 232 -4.17 1.66 -10.82
N GLY A 233 -3.21 2.43 -10.29
CA GLY A 233 -3.42 3.59 -9.42
C GLY A 233 -4.07 3.28 -8.07
N SER A 234 -4.28 2.02 -7.71
CA SER A 234 -4.85 1.67 -6.39
C SER A 234 -3.84 1.88 -5.27
N TYR A 235 -4.36 2.17 -4.08
CA TYR A 235 -3.58 2.21 -2.84
C TYR A 235 -4.41 1.68 -1.67
N SER A 236 -3.73 1.20 -0.62
CA SER A 236 -4.41 0.80 0.62
C SER A 236 -3.50 0.92 1.84
N PHE A 237 -4.09 1.30 2.96
CA PHE A 237 -3.49 1.29 4.28
C PHE A 237 -4.29 0.39 5.21
N MET A 238 -3.62 -0.41 6.03
CA MET A 238 -4.20 -0.94 7.25
C MET A 238 -4.03 0.06 8.39
N VAL A 239 -5.07 0.23 9.20
CA VAL A 239 -5.13 1.18 10.32
C VAL A 239 -5.86 0.57 11.51
N LEU A 240 -5.67 1.16 12.69
CA LEU A 240 -6.49 0.87 13.87
C LEU A 240 -7.75 1.73 13.88
N ASN A 241 -8.62 1.54 14.88
CA ASN A 241 -9.67 2.51 15.19
C ASN A 241 -9.05 3.86 15.54
N GLY A 242 -9.47 4.93 14.86
CA GLY A 242 -8.94 6.28 15.11
C GLY A 242 -9.40 7.33 14.11
N ASN A 243 -8.78 8.49 14.20
CA ASN A 243 -8.87 9.57 13.20
C ASN A 243 -7.62 9.54 12.33
N TYR A 244 -7.78 9.78 11.04
CA TYR A 244 -6.71 9.77 10.06
C TYR A 244 -6.93 10.86 9.00
N ARG A 245 -5.85 11.27 8.35
CA ARG A 245 -5.91 11.99 7.08
C ARG A 245 -5.18 11.18 6.03
N ILE A 246 -5.77 11.05 4.85
CA ILE A 246 -5.04 10.62 3.66
C ILE A 246 -4.72 11.87 2.84
N SER A 247 -3.48 12.01 2.41
CA SER A 247 -3.03 13.20 1.67
C SER A 247 -2.18 12.76 0.48
N ILE A 248 -2.36 13.40 -0.67
CA ILE A 248 -1.52 13.14 -1.84
C ILE A 248 -0.55 14.30 -2.05
N SER A 249 0.71 13.96 -2.34
CA SER A 249 1.71 14.99 -2.63
C SER A 249 1.41 15.62 -3.99
N GLU A 250 1.23 16.94 -4.06
CA GLU A 250 0.95 17.68 -5.31
C GLU A 250 2.11 17.70 -6.33
N ASP A 251 3.23 17.03 -6.02
CA ASP A 251 4.49 17.04 -6.76
C ASP A 251 4.43 16.12 -8.01
N PHE A 252 3.46 16.39 -8.88
CA PHE A 252 3.10 15.58 -10.05
C PHE A 252 3.74 16.06 -11.36
N LEU A 253 4.85 16.82 -11.26
CA LEU A 253 5.43 17.68 -12.28
C LEU A 253 4.58 18.95 -12.47
N ASN A 254 5.11 20.06 -11.94
CA ASN A 254 4.53 21.40 -12.10
C ASN A 254 4.00 21.60 -13.52
N ASP A 255 2.76 22.09 -13.61
CA ASP A 255 2.06 22.55 -14.81
C ASP A 255 1.29 21.54 -15.69
N ASN A 256 1.53 20.22 -15.64
CA ASN A 256 0.93 19.28 -16.61
C ASN A 256 -0.34 18.53 -16.13
N TYR A 257 -0.68 18.58 -14.84
CA TYR A 257 -1.92 18.00 -14.28
C TYR A 257 -2.58 18.96 -13.29
N TYR A 258 -3.91 18.94 -13.23
CA TYR A 258 -4.71 19.64 -12.23
C TYR A 258 -5.44 18.62 -11.35
N GLY A 259 -5.17 18.63 -10.05
CA GLY A 259 -5.95 17.85 -9.08
C GLY A 259 -7.38 18.38 -8.96
N ILE A 260 -8.31 17.48 -8.66
CA ILE A 260 -9.74 17.78 -8.53
C ILE A 260 -10.10 17.70 -7.05
N GLY A 261 -10.72 18.76 -6.51
CA GLY A 261 -11.11 18.82 -5.11
C GLY A 261 -9.95 19.06 -4.15
N ASP A 262 -10.04 18.51 -2.94
CA ASP A 262 -9.04 18.65 -1.88
C ASP A 262 -7.99 17.52 -2.02
N PRO A 263 -6.67 17.82 -2.02
CA PRO A 263 -5.63 16.80 -1.96
C PRO A 263 -5.57 16.04 -0.62
N ASN A 264 -6.50 16.32 0.32
CA ASN A 264 -6.63 15.67 1.62
C ASN A 264 -8.04 15.10 1.82
N ILE A 265 -8.12 13.90 2.39
CA ILE A 265 -9.35 13.27 2.84
C ILE A 265 -9.27 13.07 4.35
N ASP A 266 -10.03 13.86 5.10
CA ASP A 266 -10.15 13.78 6.56
C ASP A 266 -11.15 12.69 6.99
N LEU A 267 -10.70 11.78 7.84
CA LEU A 267 -11.44 10.60 8.27
C LEU A 267 -11.54 10.56 9.79
N GLN A 268 -12.78 10.66 10.30
CA GLN A 268 -13.05 10.64 11.74
C GLN A 268 -13.68 9.32 12.18
N ASN A 269 -13.28 8.82 13.35
CA ASN A 269 -13.84 7.65 14.04
C ASN A 269 -13.95 6.40 13.16
N ILE A 270 -12.84 6.01 12.53
CA ILE A 270 -12.75 4.80 11.70
C ILE A 270 -13.09 3.56 12.54
N THR A 271 -14.19 2.93 12.17
CA THR A 271 -14.85 1.79 12.85
C THR A 271 -15.26 0.69 11.86
N SER A 272 -14.89 0.87 10.60
CA SER A 272 -15.20 0.00 9.46
C SER A 272 -14.22 0.31 8.33
N ASN A 273 -13.99 -0.67 7.44
CA ASN A 273 -13.21 -0.44 6.22
C ASN A 273 -13.81 0.70 5.40
N LYS A 274 -12.95 1.48 4.73
CA LYS A 274 -13.32 2.54 3.80
C LYS A 274 -12.66 2.30 2.46
N SER A 275 -13.44 2.46 1.40
CA SER A 275 -13.03 2.41 -0.01
C SER A 275 -13.46 3.71 -0.69
N ALA A 276 -13.12 3.89 -1.97
CA ALA A 276 -13.42 5.11 -2.75
C ALA A 276 -12.82 6.40 -2.12
N LEU A 277 -11.66 6.27 -1.47
CA LEU A 277 -10.88 7.41 -0.98
C LEU A 277 -10.06 7.97 -2.14
N ASN A 278 -10.75 8.64 -3.06
CA ASN A 278 -10.28 8.86 -4.42
C ASN A 278 -9.60 10.22 -4.63
N PHE A 279 -8.62 10.26 -5.55
CA PHE A 279 -7.93 11.46 -6.00
C PHE A 279 -7.90 11.51 -7.53
N GLY A 280 -8.85 12.25 -8.11
CA GLY A 280 -8.97 12.47 -9.56
C GLY A 280 -8.08 13.63 -10.06
N TYR A 281 -7.57 13.51 -11.29
CA TYR A 281 -6.73 14.52 -11.94
C TYR A 281 -7.11 14.74 -13.41
N PHE A 282 -7.13 16.01 -13.85
CA PHE A 282 -7.17 16.37 -15.28
C PHE A 282 -5.77 16.59 -15.85
N VAL A 283 -5.59 16.29 -17.14
CA VAL A 283 -4.44 16.79 -17.92
C VAL A 283 -4.59 18.27 -18.22
N ASN A 284 -3.50 19.02 -18.04
CA ASN A 284 -3.33 20.32 -18.63
C ASN A 284 -2.74 20.21 -20.05
N GLN A 285 -3.63 20.14 -21.03
CA GLN A 285 -3.26 19.95 -22.43
C GLN A 285 -2.40 21.08 -22.99
N ASP A 286 -2.67 22.33 -22.57
CA ASP A 286 -2.00 23.50 -23.12
C ASP A 286 -0.50 23.51 -22.72
N ASN A 287 -0.18 23.06 -21.51
CA ASN A 287 1.20 22.96 -21.03
C ASN A 287 1.92 21.71 -21.58
N ILE A 288 1.25 20.55 -21.69
CA ILE A 288 1.84 19.37 -22.36
C ILE A 288 2.16 19.68 -23.83
N ILE A 289 1.26 20.38 -24.54
CA ILE A 289 1.49 20.84 -25.92
C ILE A 289 2.71 21.78 -25.96
N TYR A 290 2.79 22.77 -25.06
CA TYR A 290 3.91 23.70 -25.01
C TYR A 290 5.25 22.98 -24.77
N ASP A 291 5.29 22.05 -23.83
CA ASP A 291 6.48 21.25 -23.52
C ASP A 291 6.92 20.40 -24.72
N LEU A 292 5.99 19.69 -25.37
CA LEU A 292 6.26 18.87 -26.55
C LEU A 292 6.77 19.68 -27.75
N GLU A 293 6.29 20.91 -27.92
CA GLU A 293 6.66 21.77 -29.05
C GLU A 293 7.95 22.58 -28.81
N ASN A 294 8.32 22.87 -27.55
CA ASN A 294 9.36 23.86 -27.23
C ASN A 294 10.46 23.36 -26.27
N ASN A 295 10.14 22.49 -25.31
CA ASN A 295 11.03 22.17 -24.18
C ASN A 295 11.59 20.75 -24.24
N LEU A 296 10.84 19.80 -24.81
CA LEU A 296 11.18 18.38 -24.84
C LEU A 296 11.83 17.97 -26.15
N LEU A 297 12.92 17.21 -26.06
CA LEU A 297 13.55 16.57 -27.22
C LEU A 297 12.81 15.26 -27.54
N LEU A 298 12.44 15.08 -28.81
CA LEU A 298 11.65 13.95 -29.31
C LEU A 298 12.45 13.12 -30.35
N ASP A 299 12.35 11.78 -30.28
CA ASP A 299 12.81 10.85 -31.34
C ASP A 299 11.66 10.02 -31.96
N THR A 300 10.43 10.47 -31.70
CA THR A 300 9.17 9.94 -32.23
C THR A 300 9.09 10.03 -33.76
N GLN A 301 8.11 9.33 -34.33
CA GLN A 301 7.90 9.24 -35.77
C GLN A 301 6.41 9.46 -36.12
N PRO A 302 6.11 10.14 -37.23
CA PRO A 302 4.75 10.45 -37.63
C PRO A 302 4.03 9.23 -38.22
N THR A 303 2.71 9.29 -38.33
CA THR A 303 1.83 8.22 -38.84
C THR A 303 2.33 7.59 -40.14
N LYS A 304 2.85 8.40 -41.08
CA LYS A 304 3.36 7.96 -42.38
C LYS A 304 4.55 6.99 -42.26
N PHE A 305 5.42 7.19 -41.27
CA PHE A 305 6.53 6.26 -40.98
C PHE A 305 5.98 4.90 -40.57
N TRP A 306 5.06 4.87 -39.60
CA TRP A 306 4.45 3.64 -39.10
C TRP A 306 3.67 2.87 -40.16
N VAL A 307 2.89 3.56 -40.99
CA VAL A 307 2.23 2.97 -42.17
C VAL A 307 3.25 2.32 -43.11
N GLN A 308 4.41 2.95 -43.31
CA GLN A 308 5.44 2.42 -44.19
C GLN A 308 6.15 1.20 -43.59
N GLU A 309 6.51 1.24 -42.30
CA GLU A 309 7.13 0.09 -41.62
C GLU A 309 6.20 -1.12 -41.56
N ILE A 310 4.93 -0.93 -41.20
CA ILE A 310 3.95 -2.03 -41.15
C ILE A 310 3.74 -2.66 -42.55
N ARG A 311 3.69 -1.84 -43.62
CA ARG A 311 3.63 -2.35 -45.01
C ARG A 311 4.93 -3.03 -45.46
N ASN A 312 6.07 -2.60 -44.93
CA ASN A 312 7.38 -3.12 -45.26
C ASN A 312 7.80 -4.34 -44.45
N ALA A 313 7.14 -4.67 -43.34
CA ALA A 313 7.55 -5.67 -42.34
C ALA A 313 7.78 -7.11 -42.87
N SER A 314 7.39 -7.41 -44.12
CA SER A 314 7.67 -8.69 -44.81
C SER A 314 8.85 -8.61 -45.82
N LYS A 315 9.52 -7.45 -45.93
CA LYS A 315 10.69 -7.24 -46.81
C LYS A 315 11.98 -7.57 -46.08
N LYS A 316 12.99 -8.01 -46.84
CA LYS A 316 14.30 -8.45 -46.32
C LYS A 316 15.07 -7.38 -45.53
N ASN A 317 14.83 -6.10 -45.81
CA ASN A 317 15.52 -4.95 -45.20
C ASN A 317 14.53 -4.04 -44.44
N ALA A 318 13.48 -4.59 -43.83
CA ALA A 318 12.57 -3.82 -42.98
C ALA A 318 13.28 -3.44 -41.66
N SER A 319 12.95 -2.28 -41.09
CA SER A 319 13.52 -1.85 -39.79
C SER A 319 12.92 -2.65 -38.64
N TYR A 320 11.67 -3.08 -38.80
CA TYR A 320 10.96 -3.99 -37.90
C TYR A 320 10.39 -5.16 -38.71
N SER A 321 10.58 -6.39 -38.23
CA SER A 321 9.99 -7.58 -38.84
C SER A 321 8.50 -7.68 -38.58
N LYS A 322 7.80 -8.53 -39.35
CA LYS A 322 6.39 -8.87 -39.13
C LYS A 322 6.13 -9.38 -37.70
N GLY A 323 7.10 -10.07 -37.09
CA GLY A 323 7.00 -10.56 -35.70
C GLY A 323 7.05 -9.43 -34.69
N GLU A 324 7.99 -8.49 -34.84
CA GLU A 324 8.12 -7.33 -33.95
C GLU A 324 6.89 -6.41 -34.03
N ILE A 325 6.42 -6.09 -35.24
CA ILE A 325 5.18 -5.31 -35.43
C ILE A 325 3.97 -6.01 -34.78
N ALA A 326 3.84 -7.33 -34.93
CA ALA A 326 2.77 -8.08 -34.27
C ALA A 326 2.93 -8.09 -32.73
N GLY A 327 4.17 -8.10 -32.23
CA GLY A 327 4.49 -7.95 -30.81
C GLY A 327 4.07 -6.59 -30.26
N PHE A 328 4.45 -5.49 -30.92
CA PHE A 328 4.02 -4.13 -30.59
C PHE A 328 2.50 -4.02 -30.53
N LEU A 329 1.79 -4.46 -31.57
CA LEU A 329 0.32 -4.45 -31.62
C LEU A 329 -0.33 -5.37 -30.57
N THR A 330 0.38 -6.37 -30.06
CA THR A 330 -0.09 -7.23 -28.95
C THR A 330 0.12 -6.58 -27.60
N ALA A 331 1.26 -5.90 -27.39
CA ALA A 331 1.50 -5.13 -26.18
C ALA A 331 0.52 -3.93 -26.07
N ILE A 332 0.24 -3.26 -27.19
CA ILE A 332 -0.80 -2.23 -27.29
C ILE A 332 -2.18 -2.84 -26.94
N GLU A 333 -2.58 -3.97 -27.54
CA GLU A 333 -3.85 -4.66 -27.17
C GLU A 333 -3.96 -5.07 -25.70
N ASN A 334 -2.84 -5.38 -25.05
CA ASN A 334 -2.82 -5.79 -23.65
C ASN A 334 -2.85 -4.59 -22.67
N ARG A 335 -2.48 -3.39 -23.14
CA ARG A 335 -2.65 -2.13 -22.42
C ARG A 335 -4.05 -1.56 -22.65
N LEU A 336 -4.54 -1.65 -23.88
CA LEU A 336 -5.69 -0.89 -24.36
C LEU A 336 -6.97 -1.71 -24.47
N ASN A 337 -8.05 -1.17 -23.89
CA ASN A 337 -9.40 -1.54 -24.27
C ASN A 337 -9.73 -1.02 -25.69
N SER A 338 -10.97 -1.23 -26.13
CA SER A 338 -11.45 -0.77 -27.44
C SER A 338 -11.30 0.76 -27.58
N PRO A 339 -10.87 1.31 -28.74
CA PRO A 339 -10.96 0.74 -30.10
C PRO A 339 -9.78 -0.14 -30.56
N PHE A 340 -8.72 -0.32 -29.76
CA PHE A 340 -7.49 -0.97 -30.23
C PHE A 340 -7.49 -2.50 -30.15
N GLN A 341 -8.67 -3.11 -30.23
CA GLN A 341 -8.83 -4.56 -30.33
C GLN A 341 -8.61 -5.01 -31.78
N PHE A 342 -7.35 -5.10 -32.21
CA PHE A 342 -6.99 -5.38 -33.61
C PHE A 342 -7.38 -6.79 -34.08
N GLY A 343 -7.59 -7.73 -33.15
CA GLY A 343 -8.11 -9.07 -33.42
C GLY A 343 -7.10 -9.99 -34.10
N SER A 344 -7.58 -10.97 -34.88
CA SER A 344 -6.73 -12.04 -35.42
C SER A 344 -5.78 -11.61 -36.56
N ASP A 345 -6.09 -10.53 -37.28
CA ASP A 345 -5.21 -9.94 -38.31
C ASP A 345 -4.76 -8.52 -37.89
N LYS A 346 -3.99 -8.48 -36.79
CA LYS A 346 -3.52 -7.25 -36.13
C LYS A 346 -2.99 -6.20 -37.11
N ILE A 347 -2.17 -6.64 -38.06
CA ILE A 347 -1.52 -5.80 -39.07
C ILE A 347 -2.54 -5.13 -39.99
N ARG A 348 -3.58 -5.85 -40.43
CA ARG A 348 -4.63 -5.28 -41.28
C ARG A 348 -5.44 -4.24 -40.53
N SER A 349 -5.83 -4.54 -39.30
CA SER A 349 -6.62 -3.63 -38.46
C SER A 349 -5.83 -2.36 -38.13
N ALA A 350 -4.55 -2.46 -37.75
CA ALA A 350 -3.67 -1.31 -37.55
C ALA A 350 -3.52 -0.46 -38.83
N LEU A 351 -3.34 -1.08 -40.01
CA LEU A 351 -3.30 -0.36 -41.28
C LEU A 351 -4.64 0.31 -41.65
N SER A 352 -5.77 -0.22 -41.19
CA SER A 352 -7.08 0.41 -41.39
C SER A 352 -7.27 1.67 -40.54
N ILE A 353 -6.63 1.75 -39.37
CA ILE A 353 -6.63 2.96 -38.52
C ILE A 353 -5.63 4.00 -39.06
N LEU A 354 -4.39 3.57 -39.32
CA LEU A 354 -3.30 4.47 -39.71
C LEU A 354 -3.34 4.91 -41.18
N GLY A 355 -3.99 4.13 -42.05
CA GLY A 355 -3.90 4.28 -43.51
C GLY A 355 -5.16 4.75 -44.22
N ASN A 356 -6.31 4.82 -43.52
CA ASN A 356 -7.56 5.26 -44.12
C ASN A 356 -7.67 6.80 -44.16
N PRO A 357 -8.44 7.38 -45.11
CA PRO A 357 -8.74 8.81 -45.11
C PRO A 357 -9.57 9.20 -43.88
N ILE A 358 -9.09 10.21 -43.15
CA ILE A 358 -9.77 10.85 -42.02
C ILE A 358 -11.03 11.59 -42.53
N LYS A 359 -12.16 11.41 -41.85
CA LYS A 359 -13.44 12.07 -42.10
C LYS A 359 -14.01 12.75 -40.85
N THR A 360 -13.58 12.36 -39.65
CA THR A 360 -14.03 12.94 -38.37
C THR A 360 -12.86 13.28 -37.45
N PRO A 361 -13.02 14.23 -36.51
CA PRO A 361 -11.99 14.52 -35.49
C PRO A 361 -11.63 13.30 -34.64
N PHE A 362 -12.59 12.41 -34.39
CA PHE A 362 -12.35 11.16 -33.67
C PHE A 362 -11.48 10.16 -34.48
N GLU A 363 -11.72 10.03 -35.79
CA GLU A 363 -10.84 9.21 -36.65
C GLU A 363 -9.41 9.76 -36.71
N GLU A 364 -9.24 11.08 -36.71
CA GLU A 364 -7.91 11.72 -36.63
C GLU A 364 -7.23 11.43 -35.29
N PHE A 365 -7.97 11.59 -34.19
CA PHE A 365 -7.49 11.35 -32.84
C PHE A 365 -7.05 9.90 -32.61
N ILE A 366 -7.87 8.92 -33.02
CA ILE A 366 -7.51 7.49 -32.93
C ILE A 366 -6.30 7.14 -33.82
N GLN A 367 -6.13 7.82 -34.95
CA GLN A 367 -4.92 7.67 -35.79
C GLN A 367 -3.67 8.25 -35.12
N GLN A 368 -3.76 9.43 -34.48
CA GLN A 368 -2.64 10.00 -33.72
C GLN A 368 -2.34 9.18 -32.45
N LEU A 369 -3.34 8.64 -31.77
CA LEU A 369 -3.16 7.81 -30.58
C LEU A 369 -2.41 6.52 -30.92
N LEU A 370 -2.85 5.77 -31.95
CA LEU A 370 -2.11 4.58 -32.39
C LEU A 370 -0.68 4.89 -32.89
N THR A 371 -0.47 6.09 -33.42
CA THR A 371 0.88 6.56 -33.80
C THR A 371 1.74 6.79 -32.54
N ALA A 372 1.18 7.37 -31.47
CA ALA A 372 1.86 7.63 -30.21
C ALA A 372 2.20 6.32 -29.48
N GLU A 373 1.24 5.39 -29.42
CA GLU A 373 1.41 4.02 -28.91
C GLU A 373 2.58 3.29 -29.58
N LEU A 374 2.62 3.31 -30.92
CA LEU A 374 3.70 2.68 -31.68
C LEU A 374 5.06 3.34 -31.43
N ASN A 375 5.09 4.65 -31.22
CA ASN A 375 6.31 5.34 -30.79
C ASN A 375 6.78 4.81 -29.42
N VAL A 376 5.94 4.88 -28.38
CA VAL A 376 6.30 4.45 -27.02
C VAL A 376 6.72 2.97 -26.97
N ILE A 377 5.91 2.07 -27.53
CA ILE A 377 6.19 0.62 -27.43
C ILE A 377 7.43 0.16 -28.24
N SER A 378 7.86 0.95 -29.23
CA SER A 378 9.09 0.71 -29.97
C SER A 378 10.33 1.34 -29.33
N GLY A 379 10.18 1.99 -28.18
CA GLY A 379 11.26 2.65 -27.43
C GLY A 379 11.55 4.09 -27.86
N ARG A 380 10.64 4.74 -28.62
CA ARG A 380 10.74 6.15 -29.03
C ARG A 380 9.90 7.04 -28.12
N GLY A 381 10.22 8.33 -28.07
CA GLY A 381 9.49 9.26 -27.22
C GLY A 381 10.21 10.53 -26.83
N VAL A 382 10.00 10.94 -25.59
CA VAL A 382 10.70 12.06 -24.95
C VAL A 382 12.06 11.60 -24.43
N GLN A 383 13.09 12.39 -24.69
CA GLN A 383 14.47 12.11 -24.31
C GLN A 383 14.76 12.64 -22.89
N LEU A 384 14.07 12.07 -21.91
CA LEU A 384 14.24 12.32 -20.47
C LEU A 384 14.99 11.16 -19.78
N SER A 385 15.22 11.26 -18.45
CA SER A 385 15.62 10.07 -17.67
C SER A 385 14.55 8.97 -17.78
N GLN A 386 14.90 7.72 -17.48
CA GLN A 386 13.95 6.59 -17.62
C GLN A 386 12.67 6.83 -16.81
N GLN A 387 12.79 7.23 -15.55
CA GLN A 387 11.66 7.46 -14.66
C GLN A 387 10.77 8.62 -15.12
N GLU A 388 11.35 9.73 -15.58
CA GLU A 388 10.60 10.90 -16.07
C GLU A 388 9.93 10.62 -17.42
N ARG A 389 10.62 9.92 -18.34
CA ARG A 389 10.05 9.46 -19.62
C ARG A 389 8.86 8.56 -19.37
N ASP A 390 9.03 7.52 -18.55
CA ASP A 390 7.98 6.54 -18.32
C ASP A 390 6.75 7.22 -17.67
N ALA A 391 6.96 8.11 -16.70
CA ALA A 391 5.88 8.89 -16.09
C ALA A 391 5.16 9.82 -17.10
N PHE A 392 5.90 10.49 -17.99
CA PHE A 392 5.33 11.37 -19.01
C PHE A 392 4.57 10.57 -20.08
N HIS A 393 5.16 9.49 -20.59
CA HIS A 393 4.55 8.60 -21.58
C HIS A 393 3.28 7.96 -21.07
N GLU A 394 3.33 7.40 -19.86
CA GLU A 394 2.18 6.74 -19.26
C GLU A 394 1.01 7.71 -19.21
N ALA A 395 1.23 8.90 -18.66
CA ALA A 395 0.16 9.86 -18.40
C ALA A 395 -0.35 10.59 -19.67
N LEU A 396 0.48 10.74 -20.72
CA LEU A 396 0.06 11.20 -22.05
C LEU A 396 -0.87 10.19 -22.75
N LEU A 397 -0.46 8.92 -22.80
CA LEU A 397 -1.22 7.85 -23.48
C LEU A 397 -2.53 7.61 -22.74
N THR A 398 -2.44 7.31 -21.44
CA THR A 398 -3.53 7.28 -20.45
C THR A 398 -4.67 8.27 -20.71
N TYR A 399 -4.35 9.56 -20.78
CA TYR A 399 -5.39 10.58 -20.93
C TYR A 399 -6.07 10.46 -22.29
N SER A 400 -5.26 10.17 -23.32
CA SER A 400 -5.72 10.01 -24.68
C SER A 400 -6.59 8.75 -24.83
N GLU A 401 -6.29 7.69 -24.09
CA GLU A 401 -7.12 6.50 -23.95
C GLU A 401 -8.47 6.84 -23.29
N GLY A 402 -8.48 7.62 -22.20
CA GLY A 402 -9.70 8.08 -21.55
C GLY A 402 -10.59 8.94 -22.47
N VAL A 403 -9.99 9.81 -23.28
CA VAL A 403 -10.71 10.55 -24.33
C VAL A 403 -11.28 9.61 -25.39
N ALA A 404 -10.52 8.60 -25.85
CA ALA A 404 -11.01 7.59 -26.80
C ALA A 404 -12.18 6.76 -26.22
N CYS A 405 -12.08 6.42 -24.94
CA CYS A 405 -13.06 5.65 -24.16
C CYS A 405 -14.42 6.35 -24.12
N ARG A 406 -14.42 7.62 -23.69
CA ARG A 406 -15.60 8.48 -23.56
C ARG A 406 -16.34 8.63 -24.88
N GLU A 407 -15.62 8.96 -25.94
CA GLU A 407 -16.19 9.29 -27.25
C GLU A 407 -16.80 8.08 -27.97
N ASN A 408 -16.25 6.88 -27.74
CA ASN A 408 -16.74 5.64 -28.34
C ASN A 408 -17.78 4.91 -27.47
N ASN A 409 -18.04 5.42 -26.25
CA ASN A 409 -18.89 4.77 -25.24
C ASN A 409 -18.49 3.29 -24.99
N GLN A 410 -17.18 3.02 -24.99
CA GLN A 410 -16.60 1.69 -24.86
C GLN A 410 -15.68 1.55 -23.62
N CYS A 411 -16.02 2.31 -22.57
CA CYS A 411 -15.43 2.14 -21.26
C CYS A 411 -15.82 0.78 -20.66
N SER A 412 -14.84 0.13 -20.04
CA SER A 412 -14.87 -1.28 -19.66
C SER A 412 -15.79 -1.53 -18.47
N ALA A 413 -17.08 -1.67 -18.77
CA ALA A 413 -18.10 -1.98 -17.77
C ALA A 413 -17.85 -3.34 -17.08
N LYS A 414 -17.29 -3.30 -15.87
CA LYS A 414 -17.93 -4.00 -14.76
C LYS A 414 -19.04 -3.10 -14.21
N SER A 415 -20.18 -3.18 -14.91
CA SER A 415 -21.46 -2.52 -14.64
C SER A 415 -21.46 -0.99 -14.51
N ILE A 416 -21.69 -0.32 -15.64
CA ILE A 416 -22.50 0.91 -15.64
C ILE A 416 -23.90 0.52 -15.12
N GLN A 417 -24.31 1.03 -13.96
CA GLN A 417 -25.72 1.27 -13.70
C GLN A 417 -26.00 2.74 -13.98
N SER A 418 -26.94 2.99 -14.89
CA SER A 418 -27.27 4.32 -15.35
C SER A 418 -27.85 5.19 -14.23
N SER A 419 -27.15 6.26 -13.84
CA SER A 419 -27.78 7.50 -13.39
C SER A 419 -27.81 8.47 -14.57
N ALA A 420 -29.01 8.87 -14.99
CA ALA A 420 -29.18 9.81 -16.09
C ALA A 420 -28.87 11.25 -15.64
N ALA A 421 -27.58 11.58 -15.51
CA ALA A 421 -27.12 12.95 -15.64
C ALA A 421 -26.95 13.26 -17.13
N ALA A 422 -27.48 14.40 -17.58
CA ALA A 422 -27.36 14.84 -18.97
C ALA A 422 -25.98 15.49 -19.20
N THR A 423 -24.91 14.70 -19.08
CA THR A 423 -23.55 15.16 -19.30
C THR A 423 -23.35 15.41 -20.79
N THR A 424 -23.12 16.66 -21.15
CA THR A 424 -22.82 17.07 -22.54
C THR A 424 -21.60 16.28 -23.01
N THR A 425 -21.78 15.32 -23.93
CA THR A 425 -20.67 14.51 -24.48
C THR A 425 -19.65 15.45 -25.13
N LYS A 426 -18.53 15.66 -24.42
CA LYS A 426 -17.49 16.62 -24.80
C LYS A 426 -16.63 16.01 -25.89
N LEU A 427 -17.12 16.19 -27.12
CA LEU A 427 -16.49 15.80 -28.38
C LEU A 427 -14.97 15.99 -28.35
N VAL A 428 -14.21 15.09 -28.99
CA VAL A 428 -12.76 15.27 -29.23
C VAL A 428 -12.48 16.71 -29.65
N SER A 429 -11.72 17.42 -28.82
CA SER A 429 -11.31 18.79 -29.08
C SER A 429 -10.09 18.82 -29.99
N SER A 430 -9.86 19.96 -30.62
CA SER A 430 -8.61 20.18 -31.38
C SER A 430 -7.36 20.12 -30.50
N ARG A 431 -7.48 20.29 -29.18
CA ARG A 431 -6.37 20.17 -28.22
C ARG A 431 -5.99 18.72 -27.98
N ASP A 432 -6.98 17.82 -27.87
CA ASP A 432 -6.76 16.37 -27.72
C ASP A 432 -5.91 15.84 -28.89
N THR A 433 -6.32 16.16 -30.12
CA THR A 433 -5.60 15.78 -31.34
C THR A 433 -4.25 16.49 -31.48
N ARG A 434 -4.15 17.77 -31.11
CA ARG A 434 -2.88 18.53 -31.18
C ARG A 434 -1.84 17.96 -30.21
N MET A 435 -2.22 17.61 -28.99
CA MET A 435 -1.30 17.04 -28.00
C MET A 435 -0.60 15.79 -28.53
N LEU A 436 -1.37 14.88 -29.14
CA LEU A 436 -0.82 13.68 -29.78
C LEU A 436 -0.01 13.98 -31.05
N SER A 437 -0.44 14.93 -31.90
CA SER A 437 0.31 15.27 -33.12
C SER A 437 1.62 16.00 -32.83
N SER A 438 1.68 16.82 -31.78
CA SER A 438 2.92 17.40 -31.25
C SER A 438 3.87 16.29 -30.77
N PHE A 439 3.39 15.32 -29.98
CA PHE A 439 4.20 14.17 -29.57
C PHE A 439 4.70 13.33 -30.76
N ASN A 440 3.87 13.10 -31.78
CA ASN A 440 4.22 12.29 -32.95
C ASN A 440 5.16 12.99 -33.96
N GLY A 441 5.61 14.22 -33.68
CA GLY A 441 6.40 15.01 -34.62
C GLY A 441 5.64 15.39 -35.90
N SER A 442 4.30 15.38 -35.86
CA SER A 442 3.43 15.82 -36.95
C SER A 442 2.90 17.25 -36.77
N GLY A 443 3.07 17.86 -35.59
CA GLY A 443 2.64 19.23 -35.24
C GLY A 443 3.43 20.39 -35.88
N GLY A 444 4.12 20.18 -37.00
CA GLY A 444 4.95 21.22 -37.64
C GLY A 444 4.25 21.99 -38.76
N ILE A 445 3.84 23.24 -38.47
CA ILE A 445 3.80 24.37 -39.43
C ILE A 445 4.36 25.61 -38.72
#